data_AF-A0A2B7Z111-F1
#
_entry.id   AF-A0A2B7Z111-F1
#
_cell.length_a   1.000
_cell.length_b   1.000
_cell.length_c   1.000
_cell.angle_alpha   90.00
_cell.angle_beta   90.00
_cell.angle_gamma   90.00
#
_symmetry.space_group_name_H-M   'P 1'
#
loop_
_entity.id
_entity.type
_entity.pdbx_description
1 polymer ?
#
loop_
_entity_poly.entity_id
_entity_poly.type
_entity_poly.pdbx_seq_one_letter_code
_entity_poly.pdbx_strand_id
1 'polypeptide(L)'
;MPSEQDFTTLSESVRGVWGHGRLDTITKRFPNHKDRSQYFGWLDKKLTEQLKRTNTPVPRKQLIEMINNVNYADKRQSDELAGAMSHSQWAASIAVGRSKTQLYRFVAGAYELRPDDLSPITDSQLAPEHILGINCSNVHPRGCPMSTREAAEAAVSEEPTQSGESDDDGDDDVARPEFTFQQLGRLEFTSAEDVLGGGDPPIAFWVDSGFALVERFNDIGQGCGLYIIYDFYPTAIDGEREAKYSGENWGQWPGCPIKQPFSVARIADSIKELHFGYELKFTDIAYHPVELVRVVRSPTSTITRSTVE
;
A
#
# COMPACT_ATOMS: atom_id res chain seq x y z
N MET A 1 -37.35 -0.68 32.96
CA MET A 1 -36.09 -0.93 32.23
C MET A 1 -36.34 -0.60 30.78
N PRO A 2 -35.46 0.14 30.10
CA PRO A 2 -35.59 0.44 28.68
C PRO A 2 -35.55 -0.84 27.84
N SER A 3 -36.27 -0.85 26.73
CA SER A 3 -36.24 -1.92 25.75
C SER A 3 -35.14 -1.70 24.70
N GLU A 4 -34.77 -2.74 23.97
CA GLU A 4 -33.87 -2.62 22.81
C GLU A 4 -34.42 -1.69 21.71
N GLN A 5 -35.75 -1.61 21.61
CA GLN A 5 -36.42 -0.70 20.67
C GLN A 5 -36.24 0.76 21.10
N ASP A 6 -36.27 1.05 22.41
CA ASP A 6 -35.97 2.38 22.94
C ASP A 6 -34.52 2.80 22.66
N PHE A 7 -33.57 1.86 22.75
CA PHE A 7 -32.17 2.09 22.40
C PHE A 7 -31.98 2.35 20.91
N THR A 8 -32.67 1.60 20.06
CA THR A 8 -32.63 1.77 18.59
C THR A 8 -33.15 3.15 18.18
N THR A 9 -34.34 3.53 18.65
CA THR A 9 -34.94 4.84 18.36
C THR A 9 -34.07 6.00 18.86
N LEU A 10 -33.42 5.86 20.01
CA LEU A 10 -32.48 6.88 20.50
C LEU A 10 -31.21 6.94 19.64
N SER A 11 -30.65 5.80 19.25
CA SER A 11 -29.44 5.75 18.39
C SER A 11 -29.68 6.39 17.03
N GLU A 12 -30.88 6.27 16.48
CA GLU A 12 -31.26 6.90 15.21
C GLU A 12 -31.49 8.40 15.37
N SER A 13 -32.11 8.85 16.47
CA SER A 13 -32.38 10.28 16.69
C SER A 13 -31.14 11.11 17.01
N VAL A 14 -30.08 10.47 17.52
CA VAL A 14 -28.77 11.12 17.75
C VAL A 14 -27.78 10.91 16.61
N ARG A 15 -28.19 10.25 15.51
CA ARG A 15 -27.35 10.03 14.34
C ARG A 15 -27.06 11.38 13.67
N GLY A 16 -25.79 11.79 13.66
CA GLY A 16 -25.35 13.10 13.14
C GLY A 16 -25.23 14.21 14.19
N VAL A 17 -25.53 13.93 15.46
CA VAL A 17 -25.27 14.85 16.59
C VAL A 17 -23.90 14.52 17.18
N TRP A 18 -22.99 15.50 17.21
CA TRP A 18 -21.61 15.31 17.65
C TRP A 18 -21.35 15.93 19.03
N GLY A 19 -20.37 15.39 19.76
CA GLY A 19 -19.89 15.94 21.02
C GLY A 19 -20.94 16.02 22.14
N HIS A 20 -20.95 17.14 22.86
CA HIS A 20 -21.79 17.35 24.05
C HIS A 20 -23.30 17.21 23.79
N GLY A 21 -23.79 17.60 22.61
CA GLY A 21 -25.21 17.49 22.25
C GLY A 21 -25.74 16.04 22.23
N ARG A 22 -24.86 15.08 21.93
CA ARG A 22 -25.20 13.65 21.94
C ARG A 22 -25.34 13.12 23.36
N LEU A 23 -24.38 13.44 24.23
CA LEU A 23 -24.38 13.04 25.63
C LEU A 23 -25.55 13.67 26.42
N ASP A 24 -25.90 14.92 26.14
CA ASP A 24 -27.04 15.59 26.77
C ASP A 24 -28.37 14.94 26.38
N THR A 25 -28.52 14.55 25.11
CA THR A 25 -29.73 13.87 24.63
C THR A 25 -29.88 12.49 25.26
N ILE A 26 -28.77 11.75 25.39
CA ILE A 26 -28.74 10.44 26.07
C ILE A 26 -29.06 10.61 27.57
N THR A 27 -28.51 11.63 28.23
CA THR A 27 -28.70 11.88 29.66
C THR A 27 -30.13 12.33 29.97
N LYS A 28 -30.74 13.14 29.09
CA LYS A 28 -32.16 13.52 29.20
C LYS A 28 -33.09 12.34 29.00
N ARG A 29 -32.78 11.43 28.06
CA ARG A 29 -33.62 10.25 27.77
C ARG A 29 -33.47 9.16 28.83
N PHE A 30 -32.27 8.99 29.38
CA PHE A 30 -31.98 8.03 30.45
C PHE A 30 -31.33 8.77 31.64
N PRO A 31 -32.14 9.35 32.56
CA PRO A 31 -31.64 10.10 33.72
C PRO A 31 -30.95 9.21 34.76
N ASN A 32 -31.30 7.92 34.79
CA ASN A 32 -30.68 6.94 35.67
C ASN A 32 -29.37 6.41 35.08
N HIS A 33 -28.33 6.33 35.92
CA HIS A 33 -27.04 5.74 35.58
C HIS A 33 -27.15 4.29 35.08
N LYS A 34 -28.05 3.49 35.68
CA LYS A 34 -28.24 2.08 35.31
C LYS A 34 -28.72 1.93 33.86
N ASP A 35 -29.69 2.75 33.46
CA ASP A 35 -30.28 2.70 32.11
C ASP A 35 -29.29 3.24 31.05
N ARG A 36 -28.48 4.26 31.39
CA ARG A 36 -27.37 4.72 30.53
C ARG A 36 -26.32 3.64 30.32
N SER A 37 -25.91 2.96 31.39
CA SER A 37 -24.93 1.88 31.28
C SER A 37 -25.45 0.73 30.41
N GLN A 38 -26.75 0.40 30.49
CA GLN A 38 -27.37 -0.57 29.61
C GLN A 38 -27.40 -0.11 28.14
N TYR A 39 -27.71 1.16 27.88
CA TYR A 39 -27.66 1.74 26.54
C TYR A 39 -26.25 1.71 25.93
N PHE A 40 -25.22 2.11 26.68
CA PHE A 40 -23.83 2.06 26.22
C PHE A 40 -23.35 0.62 26.00
N GLY A 41 -23.71 -0.32 26.88
CA GLY A 41 -23.42 -1.74 26.69
C GLY A 41 -24.12 -2.34 25.47
N TRP A 42 -25.33 -1.88 25.13
CA TRP A 42 -26.01 -2.26 23.89
C TRP A 42 -25.35 -1.65 22.65
N LEU A 43 -24.95 -0.38 22.69
CA LEU A 43 -24.21 0.31 21.63
C LEU A 43 -22.87 -0.39 21.34
N ASP A 44 -22.13 -0.75 22.39
CA ASP A 44 -20.85 -1.45 22.29
C ASP A 44 -21.02 -2.83 21.64
N LYS A 45 -22.06 -3.57 22.02
CA LYS A 45 -22.41 -4.85 21.35
C LYS A 45 -22.78 -4.65 19.89
N LYS A 46 -23.62 -3.67 19.56
CA LYS A 46 -23.97 -3.32 18.17
C LYS A 46 -22.75 -2.94 17.34
N LEU A 47 -21.86 -2.12 17.89
CA LEU A 47 -20.63 -1.73 17.23
C LEU A 47 -19.71 -2.94 17.03
N THR A 48 -19.57 -3.78 18.04
CA THR A 48 -18.79 -5.03 17.97
C THR A 48 -19.37 -6.00 16.94
N GLU A 49 -20.68 -6.15 16.85
CA GLU A 49 -21.35 -7.00 15.85
C GLU A 49 -21.23 -6.42 14.44
N GLN A 50 -21.35 -5.09 14.29
CA GLN A 50 -21.10 -4.41 13.02
C GLN A 50 -19.65 -4.61 12.59
N LEU A 51 -18.69 -4.39 13.48
CA LEU A 51 -17.27 -4.63 13.25
C LEU A 51 -17.01 -6.10 12.87
N LYS A 52 -17.64 -7.07 13.53
CA LYS A 52 -17.53 -8.49 13.16
C LYS A 52 -18.10 -8.80 11.76
N ARG A 53 -19.19 -8.14 11.37
CA ARG A 53 -19.81 -8.30 10.05
C ARG A 53 -19.01 -7.60 8.95
N THR A 54 -18.42 -6.44 9.22
CA THR A 54 -17.60 -5.69 8.25
C THR A 54 -16.16 -6.19 8.19
N ASN A 55 -15.63 -6.80 9.26
CA ASN A 55 -14.26 -7.32 9.32
C ASN A 55 -14.21 -8.83 9.03
N THR A 56 -15.17 -9.39 8.29
CA THR A 56 -14.98 -10.73 7.74
C THR A 56 -13.91 -10.62 6.65
N PRO A 57 -12.72 -11.22 6.82
CA PRO A 57 -11.64 -11.02 5.86
C PRO A 57 -12.02 -11.61 4.51
N VAL A 58 -11.62 -10.95 3.43
CA VAL A 58 -11.88 -11.44 2.08
C VAL A 58 -11.03 -12.70 1.87
N PRO A 59 -11.64 -13.84 1.47
CA PRO A 59 -10.89 -15.05 1.20
C PRO A 59 -9.81 -14.81 0.14
N ARG A 60 -8.63 -15.40 0.35
CA ARG A 60 -7.47 -15.28 -0.56
C ARG A 60 -7.82 -15.39 -2.04
N LYS A 61 -8.61 -16.40 -2.42
CA LYS A 61 -8.99 -16.63 -3.82
C LYS A 61 -9.79 -15.44 -4.39
N GLN A 62 -10.74 -14.93 -3.61
CA GLN A 62 -11.55 -13.78 -4.00
C GLN A 62 -10.69 -12.52 -4.10
N LEU A 63 -9.73 -12.32 -3.20
CA LEU A 63 -8.81 -11.18 -3.27
C LEU A 63 -7.96 -11.24 -4.55
N ILE A 64 -7.40 -12.40 -4.89
CA ILE A 64 -6.67 -12.61 -6.15
C ILE A 64 -7.57 -12.32 -7.36
N GLU A 65 -8.83 -12.78 -7.34
CA GLU A 65 -9.78 -12.50 -8.41
C GLU A 65 -10.10 -11.00 -8.53
N MET A 66 -10.22 -10.27 -7.41
CA MET A 66 -10.43 -8.83 -7.42
C MET A 66 -9.24 -8.10 -8.04
N ILE A 67 -8.01 -8.41 -7.60
CA ILE A 67 -6.77 -7.83 -8.13
C ILE A 67 -6.70 -8.00 -9.66
N ASN A 68 -6.98 -9.19 -10.17
CA ASN A 68 -6.88 -9.47 -11.60
C ASN A 68 -7.94 -8.80 -12.50
N ASN A 69 -9.08 -8.42 -11.95
CA ASN A 69 -10.23 -7.97 -12.73
C ASN A 69 -10.58 -6.50 -12.51
N VAL A 70 -9.90 -5.84 -11.57
CA VAL A 70 -10.13 -4.43 -11.26
C VAL A 70 -9.76 -3.57 -12.47
N ASN A 71 -10.61 -2.60 -12.78
CA ASN A 71 -10.21 -1.46 -13.59
C ASN A 71 -9.85 -0.28 -12.68
N TYR A 72 -8.58 0.12 -12.65
CA TYR A 72 -8.08 1.18 -11.79
C TYR A 72 -8.55 2.59 -12.18
N ALA A 73 -8.94 2.79 -13.44
CA ALA A 73 -9.59 4.04 -13.87
C ALA A 73 -10.97 4.20 -13.20
N ASP A 74 -11.68 3.09 -12.91
CA ASP A 74 -12.91 3.10 -12.14
C ASP A 74 -12.61 3.29 -10.63
N LYS A 75 -12.96 4.48 -10.11
CA LYS A 75 -12.77 4.83 -8.70
C LYS A 75 -13.47 3.83 -7.77
N ARG A 76 -14.65 3.37 -8.14
CA ARG A 76 -15.45 2.48 -7.29
C ARG A 76 -14.77 1.13 -7.15
N GLN A 77 -14.24 0.59 -8.25
CA GLN A 77 -13.56 -0.70 -8.26
C GLN A 77 -12.22 -0.66 -7.51
N SER A 78 -11.43 0.39 -7.74
CA SER A 78 -10.17 0.61 -7.00
C SER A 78 -10.42 0.82 -5.50
N ASP A 79 -11.39 1.63 -5.11
CA ASP A 79 -11.77 1.82 -3.70
C ASP A 79 -12.27 0.51 -3.05
N GLU A 80 -13.07 -0.28 -3.78
CA GLU A 80 -13.58 -1.57 -3.30
C GLU A 80 -12.44 -2.55 -3.04
N LEU A 81 -11.48 -2.63 -3.95
CA LEU A 81 -10.27 -3.44 -3.79
C LEU A 81 -9.41 -2.94 -2.62
N ALA A 82 -9.18 -1.63 -2.49
CA ALA A 82 -8.43 -1.06 -1.38
C ALA A 82 -9.10 -1.33 -0.02
N GLY A 83 -10.43 -1.25 0.01
CA GLY A 83 -11.24 -1.65 1.15
C GLY A 83 -11.03 -3.13 1.49
N ALA A 84 -11.18 -4.03 0.51
CA ALA A 84 -10.96 -5.47 0.71
C ALA A 84 -9.57 -5.79 1.27
N MET A 85 -8.52 -5.13 0.75
CA MET A 85 -7.15 -5.30 1.24
C MET A 85 -6.98 -4.85 2.70
N SER A 86 -7.52 -3.68 3.05
CA SER A 86 -7.41 -3.11 4.39
C SER A 86 -8.07 -3.98 5.46
N HIS A 87 -9.19 -4.63 5.14
CA HIS A 87 -9.87 -5.56 6.06
C HIS A 87 -9.23 -6.95 6.11
N SER A 88 -8.34 -7.28 5.15
CA SER A 88 -7.76 -8.62 4.99
C SER A 88 -6.30 -8.74 5.43
N GLN A 89 -5.73 -7.67 6.01
CA GLN A 89 -4.34 -7.56 6.47
C GLN A 89 -3.85 -8.74 7.32
N TRP A 90 -4.73 -9.46 8.02
CA TRP A 90 -4.34 -10.56 8.91
C TRP A 90 -4.70 -11.96 8.37
N ALA A 91 -5.53 -12.05 7.33
CA ALA A 91 -6.12 -13.31 6.89
C ALA A 91 -5.74 -13.72 5.47
N ALA A 92 -5.31 -12.78 4.63
CA ALA A 92 -5.02 -13.03 3.22
C ALA A 92 -3.53 -12.89 2.90
N SER A 93 -2.67 -13.64 3.61
CA SER A 93 -1.28 -13.77 3.17
C SER A 93 -1.21 -14.63 1.90
N ILE A 94 -0.65 -14.10 0.82
CA ILE A 94 -0.54 -14.78 -0.47
C ILE A 94 0.93 -15.09 -0.73
N ALA A 95 1.23 -16.36 -1.00
CA ALA A 95 2.58 -16.77 -1.39
C ALA A 95 2.98 -16.08 -2.71
N VAL A 96 4.14 -15.43 -2.69
CA VAL A 96 4.69 -14.67 -3.81
C VAL A 96 5.70 -15.52 -4.57
N GLY A 97 6.58 -16.20 -3.85
CA GLY A 97 7.61 -17.02 -4.46
C GLY A 97 8.73 -17.34 -3.49
N ARG A 98 9.91 -17.60 -4.05
CA ARG A 98 11.14 -17.89 -3.33
C ARG A 98 12.33 -17.27 -4.06
N SER A 99 13.38 -17.00 -3.30
CA SER A 99 14.71 -16.66 -3.80
C SER A 99 15.72 -17.42 -2.96
N LYS A 100 16.45 -18.36 -3.59
CA LYS A 100 17.38 -19.28 -2.93
C LYS A 100 16.76 -19.96 -1.71
N THR A 101 17.20 -19.57 -0.51
CA THR A 101 16.82 -20.11 0.80
C THR A 101 15.71 -19.33 1.48
N GLN A 102 15.11 -18.33 0.83
CA GLN A 102 14.06 -17.50 1.39
C GLN A 102 12.74 -17.72 0.65
N LEU A 103 11.65 -17.77 1.40
CA LEU A 103 10.27 -17.78 0.91
C LEU A 103 9.65 -16.40 1.11
N TYR A 104 8.82 -15.97 0.17
CA TYR A 104 8.16 -14.66 0.19
C TYR A 104 6.66 -14.83 0.14
N ARG A 105 5.98 -13.96 0.89
CA ARG A 105 4.54 -13.73 0.81
C ARG A 105 4.29 -12.24 0.78
N PHE A 106 3.14 -11.84 0.28
CA PHE A 106 2.64 -10.49 0.56
C PHE A 106 1.47 -10.57 1.54
N VAL A 107 1.40 -9.53 2.36
CA VAL A 107 0.32 -9.28 3.29
C VAL A 107 -0.47 -8.11 2.76
N ALA A 108 -1.75 -8.34 2.45
CA ALA A 108 -2.60 -7.36 1.80
C ALA A 108 -2.68 -6.05 2.58
N GLY A 109 -2.49 -4.92 1.91
CA GLY A 109 -2.46 -3.60 2.53
C GLY A 109 -2.43 -2.50 1.47
N ALA A 110 -3.44 -1.62 1.47
CA ALA A 110 -3.60 -0.63 0.41
C ALA A 110 -2.85 0.70 0.68
N TYR A 111 -2.14 0.81 1.80
CA TYR A 111 -1.58 2.09 2.29
C TYR A 111 -0.18 1.89 2.91
N GLU A 112 0.62 1.00 2.33
CA GLU A 112 1.97 0.66 2.79
C GLU A 112 3.04 1.64 2.30
N LEU A 113 2.77 2.44 1.27
CA LEU A 113 3.65 3.45 0.74
C LEU A 113 3.05 4.83 0.95
N ARG A 114 3.93 5.82 1.14
CA ARG A 114 3.58 7.22 1.35
C ARG A 114 4.26 8.09 0.30
N PRO A 115 3.55 9.05 -0.33
CA PRO A 115 4.18 9.99 -1.23
C PRO A 115 5.05 10.99 -0.46
N ASP A 116 6.09 11.49 -1.11
CA ASP A 116 7.02 12.48 -0.56
C ASP A 116 6.32 13.81 -0.29
N ASP A 117 5.39 14.22 -1.16
CA ASP A 117 4.45 15.32 -0.91
C ASP A 117 3.03 14.79 -0.68
N LEU A 118 2.53 14.99 0.55
CA LEU A 118 1.17 14.60 0.92
C LEU A 118 0.08 15.50 0.32
N SER A 119 0.40 16.76 0.01
CA SER A 119 -0.58 17.78 -0.34
C SER A 119 -0.05 18.68 -1.44
N PRO A 120 0.21 18.12 -2.64
CA PRO A 120 0.67 18.91 -3.75
C PRO A 120 -0.40 19.94 -4.13
N ILE A 121 0.05 21.15 -4.45
CA ILE A 121 -0.83 22.23 -4.90
C ILE A 121 -1.28 21.87 -6.32
N THR A 122 -2.57 21.56 -6.48
CA THR A 122 -3.15 21.24 -7.78
C THR A 122 -4.61 21.64 -7.84
N ASP A 123 -5.05 22.15 -9.00
CA ASP A 123 -6.45 22.43 -9.29
C ASP A 123 -7.24 21.17 -9.67
N SER A 124 -6.54 20.04 -9.83
CA SER A 124 -7.12 18.76 -10.24
C SER A 124 -7.53 17.89 -9.04
N GLN A 125 -8.47 16.96 -9.27
CA GLN A 125 -8.89 16.04 -8.23
C GLN A 125 -7.79 15.00 -7.96
N LEU A 126 -7.28 14.97 -6.73
CA LEU A 126 -6.33 13.95 -6.29
C LEU A 126 -6.98 12.55 -6.29
N ALA A 127 -6.22 11.57 -6.80
CA ALA A 127 -6.54 10.17 -6.63
C ALA A 127 -6.46 9.76 -5.14
N PRO A 128 -7.16 8.69 -4.74
CA PRO A 128 -7.00 8.08 -3.43
C PRO A 128 -5.55 7.69 -3.15
N GLU A 129 -5.13 7.69 -1.88
CA GLU A 129 -3.73 7.45 -1.47
C GLU A 129 -3.21 6.04 -1.77
N HIS A 130 -4.12 5.08 -2.01
CA HIS A 130 -3.75 3.74 -2.45
C HIS A 130 -3.35 3.68 -3.94
N ILE A 131 -3.52 4.79 -4.68
CA ILE A 131 -3.01 4.98 -6.04
C ILE A 131 -1.92 6.04 -6.00
N LEU A 132 -0.69 5.64 -6.34
CA LEU A 132 0.47 6.51 -6.35
C LEU A 132 1.18 6.42 -7.71
N GLY A 133 2.15 7.31 -7.93
CA GLY A 133 3.02 7.31 -9.09
C GLY A 133 4.49 7.26 -8.69
N ILE A 134 5.32 6.72 -9.57
CA ILE A 134 6.77 6.82 -9.48
C ILE A 134 7.24 7.94 -10.41
N ASN A 135 8.06 8.83 -9.86
CA ASN A 135 8.80 9.80 -10.64
C ASN A 135 10.29 9.45 -10.63
N CYS A 136 10.87 9.29 -11.82
CA CYS A 136 12.28 8.93 -12.02
C CYS A 136 13.08 10.00 -12.78
N SER A 137 12.42 11.00 -13.37
CA SER A 137 13.08 12.10 -14.07
C SER A 137 13.43 13.22 -13.09
N ASN A 138 14.74 13.42 -12.87
CA ASN A 138 15.33 14.59 -12.23
C ASN A 138 14.95 14.91 -10.77
N VAL A 139 14.27 14.02 -10.05
CA VAL A 139 13.92 14.27 -8.65
C VAL A 139 14.49 13.20 -7.73
N HIS A 140 15.46 13.62 -6.91
CA HIS A 140 15.89 12.87 -5.75
C HIS A 140 14.84 13.07 -4.64
N PRO A 141 14.56 12.04 -3.81
CA PRO A 141 13.67 12.18 -2.65
C PRO A 141 14.02 13.41 -1.82
N ARG A 142 13.06 14.31 -1.62
CA ARG A 142 13.27 15.57 -0.88
C ARG A 142 13.60 15.27 0.58
N GLY A 143 14.72 15.81 1.08
CA GLY A 143 15.14 15.66 2.50
C GLY A 143 16.27 14.65 2.76
N CYS A 144 16.93 14.15 1.71
CA CYS A 144 18.00 13.16 1.82
C CYS A 144 19.39 13.79 2.06
N PRO A 145 20.14 13.42 3.12
CA PRO A 145 21.55 13.73 3.23
C PRO A 145 22.37 12.62 2.53
N MET A 146 22.62 12.76 1.23
CA MET A 146 23.57 11.88 0.53
C MET A 146 25.00 12.17 1.00
N SER A 147 25.85 11.14 1.08
CA SER A 147 27.28 11.38 1.13
C SER A 147 27.74 11.95 -0.21
N THR A 148 28.71 12.87 -0.20
CA THR A 148 29.22 13.56 -1.41
C THR A 148 29.72 12.62 -2.51
N ARG A 149 30.00 11.36 -2.20
CA ARG A 149 30.49 10.36 -3.14
C ARG A 149 29.37 9.65 -3.90
N GLU A 150 28.27 9.31 -3.22
CA GLU A 150 27.09 8.70 -3.85
C GLU A 150 26.37 9.70 -4.76
N ALA A 151 26.35 10.98 -4.36
CA ALA A 151 25.86 12.06 -5.22
C ALA A 151 26.73 12.26 -6.47
N ALA A 152 28.04 12.07 -6.35
CA ALA A 152 28.97 12.16 -7.47
C ALA A 152 28.89 10.95 -8.42
N GLU A 153 28.72 9.73 -7.90
CA GLU A 153 28.57 8.52 -8.72
C GLU A 153 27.22 8.51 -9.46
N ALA A 154 26.15 9.03 -8.85
CA ALA A 154 24.88 9.26 -9.54
C ALA A 154 25.00 10.36 -10.63
N ALA A 155 25.59 11.52 -10.29
CA ALA A 155 25.75 12.64 -11.22
C ALA A 155 26.70 12.35 -12.40
N VAL A 156 27.69 11.46 -12.24
CA VAL A 156 28.61 11.08 -13.34
C VAL A 156 27.95 10.14 -14.36
N SER A 157 26.78 9.55 -14.02
CA SER A 157 25.97 8.77 -14.96
C SER A 157 24.90 9.57 -15.71
N GLU A 158 24.73 10.86 -15.39
CA GLU A 158 23.64 11.70 -15.92
C GLU A 158 24.21 12.86 -16.75
N GLU A 159 24.18 12.75 -18.08
CA GLU A 159 24.24 13.92 -18.95
C GLU A 159 22.88 14.67 -18.90
N PRO A 160 22.86 16.01 -18.77
CA PRO A 160 21.64 16.76 -18.59
C PRO A 160 20.89 16.92 -19.91
N THR A 161 19.84 16.14 -20.13
CA THR A 161 18.91 16.40 -21.24
C THR A 161 17.83 17.39 -20.81
N GLN A 162 17.90 18.57 -21.45
CA GLN A 162 16.86 19.60 -21.41
C GLN A 162 15.54 19.05 -21.95
N SER A 163 14.46 19.32 -21.21
CA SER A 163 13.06 19.45 -21.62
C SER A 163 12.69 19.09 -23.07
N GLY A 164 11.81 18.09 -23.23
CA GLY A 164 11.07 17.86 -24.47
C GLY A 164 9.93 16.87 -24.27
N GLU A 165 8.70 17.35 -24.32
CA GLU A 165 7.51 16.53 -24.59
C GLU A 165 7.71 15.80 -25.92
N SER A 166 7.64 14.46 -25.96
CA SER A 166 7.02 13.66 -27.04
C SER A 166 7.26 12.16 -26.87
N ASP A 167 6.15 11.44 -27.02
CA ASP A 167 5.93 10.12 -27.62
C ASP A 167 7.02 9.04 -27.59
N ASP A 168 6.64 7.98 -26.89
CA ASP A 168 6.80 6.55 -27.22
C ASP A 168 7.17 6.30 -28.70
N ASP A 169 8.44 6.04 -28.96
CA ASP A 169 8.90 5.08 -29.97
C ASP A 169 10.40 4.80 -29.75
N GLY A 170 10.73 3.52 -29.64
CA GLY A 170 11.96 3.05 -28.99
C GLY A 170 13.28 3.34 -29.71
N ASP A 171 14.34 3.48 -28.90
CA ASP A 171 15.63 2.82 -29.10
C ASP A 171 16.40 2.87 -27.77
N ASP A 172 17.35 1.96 -27.59
CA ASP A 172 18.11 1.68 -26.36
C ASP A 172 18.59 2.91 -25.55
N ASP A 173 17.84 3.28 -24.51
CA ASP A 173 18.34 3.93 -23.30
C ASP A 173 17.43 3.50 -22.15
N VAL A 174 17.99 2.95 -21.07
CA VAL A 174 17.29 2.23 -19.99
C VAL A 174 16.05 3.01 -19.53
N ALA A 175 14.89 2.63 -20.06
CA ALA A 175 13.61 3.29 -19.83
C ALA A 175 13.33 3.31 -18.32
N ARG A 176 13.48 4.49 -17.71
CA ARG A 176 13.25 4.68 -16.28
C ARG A 176 11.78 4.38 -15.98
N PRO A 177 11.45 3.59 -14.94
CA PRO A 177 10.08 3.17 -14.67
C PRO A 177 9.24 4.33 -14.12
N GLU A 178 8.74 5.14 -15.02
CA GLU A 178 7.76 6.18 -14.76
C GLU A 178 6.37 5.60 -14.96
N PHE A 179 5.65 5.33 -13.86
CA PHE A 179 4.33 4.72 -13.96
C PHE A 179 3.44 5.01 -12.75
N THR A 180 2.13 4.82 -12.95
CA THR A 180 1.12 4.84 -11.90
C THR A 180 0.79 3.42 -11.44
N PHE A 181 0.51 3.26 -10.16
CA PHE A 181 0.30 1.95 -9.57
C PHE A 181 -0.72 1.95 -8.44
N GLN A 182 -1.30 0.79 -8.21
CA GLN A 182 -2.09 0.46 -7.03
C GLN A 182 -1.21 -0.23 -6.00
N GLN A 183 -1.27 0.21 -4.74
CA GLN A 183 -0.65 -0.50 -3.63
C GLN A 183 -1.41 -1.79 -3.31
N LEU A 184 -0.71 -2.93 -3.25
CA LEU A 184 -1.30 -4.24 -2.94
C LEU A 184 -1.00 -4.71 -1.51
N GLY A 185 0.16 -4.37 -0.96
CA GLY A 185 0.54 -4.79 0.39
C GLY A 185 2.03 -4.75 0.63
N ARG A 186 2.44 -5.21 1.81
CA ARG A 186 3.86 -5.36 2.16
C ARG A 186 4.34 -6.76 1.88
N LEU A 187 5.62 -6.90 1.57
CA LEU A 187 6.27 -8.19 1.42
C LEU A 187 6.89 -8.62 2.73
N GLU A 188 6.70 -9.89 3.05
CA GLU A 188 7.34 -10.55 4.17
C GLU A 188 8.09 -11.78 3.67
N PHE A 189 9.15 -12.13 4.38
CA PHE A 189 9.97 -13.28 4.05
C PHE A 189 10.28 -14.14 5.28
N THR A 190 10.64 -15.39 5.02
CA THR A 190 11.08 -16.36 6.05
C THR A 190 12.08 -17.32 5.42
N SER A 191 12.91 -17.95 6.25
CA SER A 191 13.79 -19.03 5.77
C SER A 191 12.95 -20.19 5.24
N ALA A 192 13.35 -20.72 4.08
CA ALA A 192 12.77 -21.92 3.49
C ALA A 192 13.01 -23.14 4.38
N GLU A 193 14.11 -23.17 5.13
CA GLU A 193 14.42 -24.24 6.08
C GLU A 193 13.41 -24.26 7.23
N ASP A 194 12.99 -23.10 7.73
CA ASP A 194 12.02 -22.98 8.83
C ASP A 194 10.62 -23.50 8.44
N VAL A 195 10.28 -23.45 7.15
CA VAL A 195 8.96 -23.87 6.62
C VAL A 195 8.99 -25.30 6.08
N LEU A 196 10.10 -25.73 5.47
CA LEU A 196 10.22 -27.02 4.77
C LEU A 196 10.96 -28.08 5.59
N GLY A 197 11.66 -27.71 6.66
CA GLY A 197 12.35 -28.63 7.56
C GLY A 197 11.33 -29.43 8.39
N GLY A 198 11.16 -30.72 8.07
CA GLY A 198 10.08 -31.61 8.53
C GLY A 198 10.02 -31.98 10.02
N GLY A 199 10.25 -31.04 10.94
CA GLY A 199 9.70 -31.10 12.30
C GLY A 199 8.31 -30.46 12.35
N ASP A 200 7.60 -30.56 13.49
CA ASP A 200 6.43 -29.71 13.74
C ASP A 200 6.86 -28.26 13.46
N PRO A 201 6.31 -27.59 12.42
CA PRO A 201 6.84 -26.31 12.00
C PRO A 201 6.67 -25.35 13.18
N PRO A 202 7.74 -24.79 13.75
CA PRO A 202 7.56 -23.61 14.59
C PRO A 202 6.79 -22.61 13.74
N ILE A 203 5.81 -21.94 14.32
CA ILE A 203 5.07 -20.86 13.65
C ILE A 203 6.11 -19.99 12.93
N ALA A 204 6.18 -20.10 11.60
CA ALA A 204 7.28 -19.48 10.86
C ALA A 204 7.25 -17.97 11.12
N PHE A 205 8.36 -17.43 11.60
CA PHE A 205 8.47 -16.01 11.90
C PHE A 205 8.71 -15.25 10.61
N TRP A 206 7.64 -14.71 10.06
CA TRP A 206 7.71 -13.85 8.88
C TRP A 206 8.22 -12.47 9.28
N VAL A 207 9.21 -11.98 8.52
CA VAL A 207 9.87 -10.70 8.75
C VAL A 207 9.54 -9.77 7.59
N ASP A 208 9.30 -8.49 7.87
CA ASP A 208 9.12 -7.46 6.86
C ASP A 208 10.38 -7.33 5.98
N SER A 209 10.21 -7.36 4.66
CA SER A 209 11.31 -7.22 3.71
C SER A 209 11.75 -5.77 3.51
N GLY A 210 10.92 -4.79 3.92
CA GLY A 210 11.08 -3.38 3.59
C GLY A 210 10.57 -3.01 2.19
N PHE A 211 9.95 -3.95 1.47
CA PHE A 211 9.37 -3.69 0.15
C PHE A 211 7.85 -3.84 0.17
N ALA A 212 7.16 -2.91 -0.48
CA ALA A 212 5.75 -3.03 -0.82
C ALA A 212 5.59 -3.68 -2.19
N LEU A 213 4.55 -4.51 -2.34
CA LEU A 213 4.07 -5.03 -3.61
C LEU A 213 3.05 -4.06 -4.19
N VAL A 214 3.20 -3.74 -5.47
CA VAL A 214 2.30 -2.85 -6.21
C VAL A 214 1.96 -3.43 -7.58
N GLU A 215 0.82 -3.01 -8.12
CA GLU A 215 0.41 -3.33 -9.48
C GLU A 215 0.44 -2.07 -10.35
N ARG A 216 1.32 -2.08 -11.34
CA ARG A 216 1.34 -1.07 -12.40
C ARG A 216 0.10 -1.27 -13.26
N PHE A 217 -0.53 -0.15 -13.63
CA PHE A 217 -1.62 -0.17 -14.60
C PHE A 217 -1.38 0.84 -15.72
N ASN A 218 -1.98 0.58 -16.88
CA ASN A 218 -1.90 1.46 -18.04
C ASN A 218 -2.95 2.59 -17.99
N ASP A 219 -2.93 3.46 -18.99
CA ASP A 219 -3.83 4.60 -19.17
C ASP A 219 -5.32 4.24 -19.17
N ILE A 220 -5.70 3.05 -19.64
CA ILE A 220 -7.07 2.52 -19.61
C ILE A 220 -7.43 1.81 -18.29
N GLY A 221 -6.52 1.81 -17.31
CA GLY A 221 -6.73 1.28 -15.97
C GLY A 221 -6.60 -0.24 -15.85
N GLN A 222 -5.97 -0.92 -16.81
CA GLN A 222 -5.71 -2.36 -16.75
C GLN A 222 -4.34 -2.63 -16.12
N GLY A 223 -4.28 -3.62 -15.22
CA GLY A 223 -3.02 -4.12 -14.66
C GLY A 223 -2.09 -4.64 -15.77
N CYS A 224 -0.82 -4.21 -15.74
CA CYS A 224 0.18 -4.54 -16.76
C CYS A 224 1.56 -4.88 -16.18
N GLY A 225 1.63 -5.18 -14.89
CA GLY A 225 2.83 -5.74 -14.26
C GLY A 225 2.84 -5.59 -12.76
N LEU A 226 3.50 -6.52 -12.08
CA LEU A 226 3.73 -6.49 -10.64
C LEU A 226 5.14 -6.04 -10.32
N TYR A 227 5.22 -5.03 -9.46
CA TYR A 227 6.47 -4.42 -9.05
C TYR A 227 6.59 -4.44 -7.54
N ILE A 228 7.83 -4.42 -7.07
CA ILE A 228 8.18 -4.19 -5.69
C ILE A 228 8.82 -2.82 -5.57
N ILE A 229 8.48 -2.09 -4.52
CA ILE A 229 9.01 -0.76 -4.23
C ILE A 229 9.51 -0.74 -2.79
N TYR A 230 10.74 -0.29 -2.58
CA TYR A 230 11.28 -0.12 -1.24
C TYR A 230 10.52 1.00 -0.49
N ASP A 231 10.03 0.71 0.71
CA ASP A 231 9.37 1.70 1.55
C ASP A 231 10.41 2.58 2.23
N PHE A 232 10.55 3.80 1.73
CA PHE A 232 11.42 4.82 2.31
C PHE A 232 10.81 5.50 3.54
N TYR A 233 9.54 5.26 3.85
CA TYR A 233 8.83 5.83 5.00
C TYR A 233 8.11 4.76 5.83
N PRO A 234 8.83 3.73 6.33
CA PRO A 234 8.20 2.64 7.07
C PRO A 234 7.53 3.14 8.35
N THR A 235 6.46 2.44 8.72
CA THR A 235 5.72 2.70 9.95
C THR A 235 6.52 2.17 11.15
N ALA A 236 6.90 3.06 12.06
CA ALA A 236 7.56 2.76 13.32
C ALA A 236 6.60 2.11 14.33
N ILE A 237 7.15 1.64 15.46
CA ILE A 237 6.41 0.89 16.49
C ILE A 237 5.29 1.73 17.12
N ASP A 238 5.49 3.05 17.24
CA ASP A 238 4.51 4.00 17.74
C ASP A 238 3.43 4.37 16.70
N GLY A 239 3.54 3.84 15.49
CA GLY A 239 2.64 4.11 14.38
C GLY A 239 3.02 5.32 13.53
N GLU A 240 4.07 6.05 13.90
CA GLU A 240 4.58 7.17 13.11
C GLU A 240 5.36 6.67 11.90
N ARG A 241 5.29 7.37 10.76
CA ARG A 241 6.13 7.02 9.60
C ARG A 241 7.38 7.86 9.61
N GLU A 242 8.53 7.20 9.77
CA GLU A 242 9.83 7.86 9.80
C GLU A 242 10.57 7.63 8.48
N ALA A 243 11.18 8.68 7.92
CA ALA A 243 11.99 8.56 6.72
C ALA A 243 13.22 7.68 6.99
N LYS A 244 13.31 6.53 6.34
CA LYS A 244 14.45 5.62 6.45
C LYS A 244 15.50 5.98 5.39
N TYR A 245 16.20 7.08 5.64
CA TYR A 245 17.37 7.49 4.85
C TYR A 245 18.57 7.79 5.76
N SER A 246 19.13 6.75 6.38
CA SER A 246 20.52 6.84 6.84
C SER A 246 21.24 5.50 6.70
N GLY A 247 22.35 5.51 5.94
CA GLY A 247 23.30 4.41 5.80
C GLY A 247 23.33 3.69 4.44
N GLU A 248 24.32 2.83 4.27
CA GLU A 248 24.64 2.09 3.02
C GLU A 248 23.73 0.86 2.75
N ASN A 249 22.74 0.60 3.62
CA ASN A 249 21.97 -0.66 3.64
C ASN A 249 20.48 -0.52 3.26
N TRP A 250 20.08 0.58 2.61
CA TRP A 250 18.73 0.71 2.05
C TRP A 250 18.53 -0.26 0.87
N GLY A 251 17.29 -0.56 0.50
CA GLY A 251 16.98 -1.28 -0.75
C GLY A 251 17.64 -2.67 -0.91
N GLN A 252 18.15 -3.28 0.17
CA GLN A 252 18.78 -4.59 0.11
C GLN A 252 17.71 -5.68 0.12
N TRP A 253 17.64 -6.47 -0.95
CA TRP A 253 16.72 -7.60 -1.00
C TRP A 253 17.19 -8.75 -0.10
N PRO A 254 16.37 -9.23 0.86
CA PRO A 254 16.75 -10.31 1.75
C PRO A 254 17.16 -11.58 0.99
N GLY A 255 18.27 -12.23 1.34
CA GLY A 255 18.66 -13.50 0.71
C GLY A 255 18.91 -13.48 -0.82
N CYS A 256 19.02 -12.30 -1.46
CA CYS A 256 19.26 -12.17 -2.90
C CYS A 256 20.73 -12.37 -3.30
N PRO A 257 21.01 -12.78 -4.56
CA PRO A 257 22.30 -12.51 -5.21
C PRO A 257 22.52 -11.05 -5.59
N ILE A 258 21.47 -10.23 -5.72
CA ILE A 258 21.63 -8.80 -6.02
C ILE A 258 22.25 -8.14 -4.79
N LYS A 259 23.54 -7.82 -4.89
CA LYS A 259 24.31 -7.15 -3.82
C LYS A 259 24.07 -5.65 -3.78
N GLN A 260 23.62 -5.09 -4.90
CA GLN A 260 23.38 -3.66 -5.03
C GLN A 260 21.98 -3.32 -4.52
N PRO A 261 21.83 -2.32 -3.65
CA PRO A 261 20.55 -1.70 -3.33
C PRO A 261 19.73 -1.34 -4.56
N PHE A 262 18.42 -1.55 -4.52
CA PHE A 262 17.50 -1.02 -5.52
C PHE A 262 16.21 -0.55 -4.87
N SER A 263 15.53 0.38 -5.53
CA SER A 263 14.28 0.97 -5.07
C SER A 263 13.06 0.28 -5.69
N VAL A 264 13.17 -0.12 -6.96
CA VAL A 264 12.06 -0.69 -7.73
C VAL A 264 12.55 -1.88 -8.54
N ALA A 265 11.73 -2.93 -8.63
CA ALA A 265 11.93 -4.01 -9.60
C ALA A 265 10.59 -4.63 -9.98
N ARG A 266 10.45 -5.07 -11.23
CA ARG A 266 9.36 -5.94 -11.67
C ARG A 266 9.64 -7.38 -11.24
N ILE A 267 8.60 -8.08 -10.82
CA ILE A 267 8.69 -9.48 -10.35
C ILE A 267 7.81 -10.48 -11.11
N ALA A 268 6.76 -10.01 -11.79
CA ALA A 268 5.82 -10.82 -12.57
C ALA A 268 4.95 -9.94 -13.47
N ASP A 269 4.24 -10.55 -14.42
CA ASP A 269 3.27 -9.82 -15.26
C ASP A 269 1.90 -9.74 -14.58
N SER A 270 1.56 -10.71 -13.74
CA SER A 270 0.28 -10.81 -13.05
C SER A 270 0.39 -11.56 -11.73
N ILE A 271 -0.52 -11.28 -10.79
CA ILE A 271 -0.61 -11.97 -9.50
C ILE A 271 -0.88 -13.48 -9.67
N LYS A 272 -1.42 -13.91 -10.81
CA LYS A 272 -1.68 -15.33 -11.12
C LYS A 272 -0.41 -16.16 -11.28
N GLU A 273 0.70 -15.53 -11.65
CA GLU A 273 2.00 -16.19 -11.80
C GLU A 273 2.66 -16.47 -10.46
N LEU A 274 2.29 -15.69 -9.43
CA LEU A 274 2.87 -15.80 -8.10
C LEU A 274 2.26 -16.99 -7.36
N HIS A 275 3.14 -17.88 -6.91
CA HIS A 275 2.75 -19.04 -6.13
C HIS A 275 3.88 -19.52 -5.21
N PHE A 276 3.54 -20.42 -4.29
CA PHE A 276 4.53 -21.03 -3.43
C PHE A 276 5.61 -21.74 -4.27
N GLY A 277 6.87 -21.41 -4.03
CA GLY A 277 8.02 -21.99 -4.75
C GLY A 277 8.35 -21.38 -6.11
N TYR A 278 7.56 -20.41 -6.61
CA TYR A 278 7.88 -19.63 -7.80
C TYR A 278 9.23 -18.94 -7.64
N GLU A 279 10.16 -19.11 -8.57
CA GLU A 279 11.47 -18.49 -8.48
C GLU A 279 11.38 -17.03 -8.93
N LEU A 280 11.57 -16.11 -7.98
CA LEU A 280 11.47 -14.68 -8.27
C LEU A 280 12.59 -14.24 -9.20
N LYS A 281 12.20 -13.55 -10.26
CA LYS A 281 13.09 -12.86 -11.19
C LYS A 281 12.86 -11.37 -11.06
N PHE A 282 13.94 -10.61 -11.06
CA PHE A 282 13.89 -9.15 -11.00
C PHE A 282 14.24 -8.61 -12.38
N THR A 283 13.32 -7.87 -12.97
CA THR A 283 13.51 -7.13 -14.23
C THR A 283 13.15 -5.66 -14.00
N ASP A 284 13.43 -4.77 -14.97
CA ASP A 284 13.07 -3.35 -14.91
C ASP A 284 13.50 -2.68 -13.58
N ILE A 285 14.77 -2.89 -13.20
CA ILE A 285 15.30 -2.54 -11.88
C ILE A 285 15.76 -1.07 -11.86
N ALA A 286 15.25 -0.29 -10.90
CA ALA A 286 15.75 1.04 -10.58
C ALA A 286 16.71 0.96 -9.38
N TYR A 287 18.02 1.15 -9.64
CA TYR A 287 19.06 1.09 -8.60
C TYR A 287 19.26 2.39 -7.83
N HIS A 288 18.59 3.47 -8.24
CA HIS A 288 18.59 4.76 -7.54
C HIS A 288 17.31 4.92 -6.71
N PRO A 289 17.31 5.76 -5.66
CA PRO A 289 16.06 6.14 -4.99
C PRO A 289 15.04 6.73 -5.97
N VAL A 290 13.75 6.51 -5.70
CA VAL A 290 12.65 7.05 -6.51
C VAL A 290 11.75 7.91 -5.65
N GLU A 291 11.15 8.93 -6.26
CA GLU A 291 10.15 9.77 -5.61
C GLU A 291 8.76 9.16 -5.82
N LEU A 292 8.02 9.03 -4.72
CA LEU A 292 6.62 8.63 -4.75
C LEU A 292 5.74 9.88 -4.77
N VAL A 293 4.94 10.01 -5.81
CA VAL A 293 4.10 11.19 -6.02
C VAL A 293 2.62 10.85 -5.93
N ARG A 294 1.82 11.85 -5.56
CA ARG A 294 0.37 11.77 -5.73
C ARG A 294 0.04 11.72 -7.21
N VAL A 295 -1.16 11.24 -7.49
CA VAL A 295 -1.68 11.13 -8.84
C VAL A 295 -2.96 11.92 -8.90
N VAL A 296 -3.19 12.61 -10.01
CA VAL A 296 -4.41 13.36 -10.28
C VAL A 296 -5.29 12.57 -11.25
N ARG A 297 -6.60 12.70 -11.06
CA ARG A 297 -7.61 12.20 -11.99
C ARG A 297 -8.06 13.36 -12.86
N SER A 298 -7.92 13.19 -14.16
CA SER A 298 -8.50 14.11 -15.13
C SER A 298 -10.03 13.97 -15.15
N PRO A 299 -10.76 14.97 -15.67
CA PRO A 299 -12.21 14.86 -15.90
C PRO A 299 -12.60 13.70 -16.83
N THR A 300 -11.67 13.23 -17.67
CA THR A 300 -11.86 12.07 -18.57
C THR A 300 -11.52 10.73 -17.92
N SER A 301 -11.30 10.70 -16.60
CA SER A 301 -10.90 9.52 -15.81
C SER A 301 -9.51 8.97 -16.16
N THR A 302 -8.69 9.73 -16.87
CA THR A 302 -7.27 9.42 -17.06
C THR A 302 -6.53 9.75 -15.76
N ILE A 303 -5.61 8.86 -15.38
CA ILE A 303 -4.83 9.00 -14.16
C ILE A 303 -3.43 9.46 -14.56
N THR A 304 -3.05 10.68 -14.17
CA THR A 304 -1.74 11.27 -14.51
C THR A 304 -1.00 11.69 -13.25
N ARG A 305 0.32 11.51 -13.23
CA ARG A 305 1.16 11.88 -12.08
C ARG A 305 1.06 13.38 -11.83
N SER A 306 0.97 13.82 -10.57
CA SER A 306 1.21 15.24 -10.27
C SER A 306 2.70 15.48 -10.42
N THR A 307 3.13 16.07 -11.53
CA THR A 307 4.50 16.56 -11.66
C THR A 307 4.71 17.65 -10.62
N VAL A 308 5.83 17.54 -9.92
CA VAL A 308 6.27 18.56 -8.98
C VAL A 308 6.88 19.69 -9.82
N GLU A 309 6.22 20.86 -9.84
CA GLU A 309 6.86 22.10 -10.33
C GLU A 309 7.93 22.60 -9.34
#